data_AF-A0A1Q4AIE1-F1
#
_entry.id   AF-A0A1Q4AIE1-F1
#
_cell.length_a   1.000
_cell.length_b   1.000
_cell.length_c   1.000
_cell.angle_alpha   90.00
_cell.angle_beta   90.00
_cell.angle_gamma   90.00
#
_symmetry.space_group_name_H-M   'P 1'
#
loop_
_entity.id
_entity.type
_entity.pdbx_description
1 polymer ?
#
loop_
_entity_poly.entity_id
_entity_poly.type
_entity_poly.pdbx_seq_one_letter_code
_entity_poly.pdbx_strand_id
1 'polypeptide(L)'
;MNWTDERVELLRKLWSEGLSASQIAAQLGGVSRNAVIGKVHRLKLSGRGRATAAPARQKKAVQGTTVQKSVSRAATAARHVTTSIGATALQAQFDAEPEVRHYIRPVAENVVVPISRHLMLVELTERTCKWPNGDPLSEDFHFCGNDAAETGPYCKYHSRIAFQPAAERRRSR
;
A
#
# COMPACT_ATOMS: atom_id res chain seq x y z
N MET A 1 -25.91 10.26 12.27
CA MET A 1 -24.61 10.17 12.98
C MET A 1 -24.06 11.58 13.15
N ASN A 2 -24.69 12.37 14.02
CA ASN A 2 -24.45 13.81 14.06
C ASN A 2 -23.27 14.13 14.98
N TRP A 3 -22.23 14.72 14.41
CA TRP A 3 -21.19 15.41 15.17
C TRP A 3 -21.77 16.71 15.69
N THR A 4 -22.50 16.64 16.81
CA THR A 4 -22.95 17.82 17.55
C THR A 4 -21.75 18.54 18.15
N ASP A 5 -21.87 19.84 18.39
CA ASP A 5 -20.78 20.65 18.95
C ASP A 5 -20.33 20.13 20.32
N GLU A 6 -21.26 19.65 21.15
CA GLU A 6 -20.97 18.97 22.43
C GLU A 6 -20.03 17.76 22.25
N ARG A 7 -20.29 16.92 21.23
CA ARG A 7 -19.46 15.74 20.94
C ARG A 7 -18.11 16.13 20.36
N VAL A 8 -18.04 17.25 19.63
CA VAL A 8 -16.77 17.79 19.12
C VAL A 8 -15.93 18.35 20.26
N GLU A 9 -16.54 19.02 21.24
CA GLU A 9 -15.83 19.55 22.39
C GLU A 9 -15.30 18.43 23.29
N LEU A 10 -16.12 17.40 23.53
CA LEU A 10 -15.69 16.19 24.25
C LEU A 10 -14.55 15.48 23.52
N LEU A 11 -14.62 15.38 22.18
CA LEU A 11 -13.54 14.86 21.36
C LEU A 11 -12.24 15.66 21.54
N ARG A 12 -12.29 17.00 21.52
CA ARG A 12 -11.11 17.86 21.74
C ARG A 12 -10.48 17.59 23.10
N LYS A 13 -11.32 17.55 24.15
CA LYS A 13 -10.89 17.28 25.53
C LYS A 13 -10.19 15.92 25.66
N LEU A 14 -10.84 14.83 25.23
CA LEU A 14 -10.25 13.49 25.31
C LEU A 14 -9.01 13.34 24.40
N TRP A 15 -8.96 14.08 23.30
CA TRP A 15 -7.79 14.09 22.42
C TRP A 15 -6.60 14.76 23.11
N SER A 16 -6.81 15.91 23.78
CA SER A 16 -5.77 16.58 24.58
C SER A 16 -5.31 15.77 25.78
N GLU A 17 -6.21 14.97 26.38
CA GLU A 17 -5.88 14.03 27.46
C GLU A 17 -5.06 12.81 26.98
N GLY A 18 -4.85 12.66 25.66
CA GLY A 18 -3.99 11.59 25.13
C GLY A 18 -4.70 10.25 24.86
N LEU A 19 -6.02 10.15 25.03
CA LEU A 19 -6.76 8.90 24.83
C LEU A 19 -6.72 8.44 23.36
N SER A 20 -6.50 7.15 23.12
CA SER A 20 -6.49 6.59 21.76
C SER A 20 -7.84 6.76 21.04
N ALA A 21 -7.83 6.80 19.71
CA ALA A 21 -9.06 6.96 18.92
C ALA A 21 -10.11 5.87 19.20
N SER A 22 -9.69 4.66 19.57
CA SER A 22 -10.59 3.56 19.94
C SER A 22 -11.26 3.79 21.30
N GLN A 23 -10.53 4.33 22.28
CA GLN A 23 -11.08 4.68 23.59
C GLN A 23 -12.06 5.85 23.48
N ILE A 24 -11.70 6.88 22.72
CA ILE A 24 -12.58 8.03 22.44
C ILE A 24 -13.88 7.57 21.77
N ALA A 25 -13.81 6.63 20.82
CA ALA A 25 -14.97 6.05 20.17
C ALA A 25 -15.90 5.31 21.15
N ALA A 26 -15.33 4.56 22.10
CA ALA A 26 -16.10 3.87 23.14
C ALA A 26 -16.81 4.87 24.07
N GLN A 27 -16.16 5.98 24.41
CA GLN A 27 -16.69 6.98 25.34
C GLN A 27 -17.74 7.90 24.70
N LEU A 28 -17.57 8.27 23.43
CA LEU A 28 -18.56 9.04 22.69
C LEU A 28 -19.82 8.22 22.37
N GLY A 29 -19.70 6.90 22.26
CA GLY A 29 -20.78 5.97 21.97
C GLY A 29 -21.34 6.14 20.56
N GLY A 30 -21.57 5.02 19.85
CA GLY A 30 -22.14 5.08 18.50
C GLY A 30 -21.28 5.85 17.49
N VAL A 31 -19.95 5.85 17.62
CA VAL A 31 -19.00 6.38 16.62
C VAL A 31 -17.86 5.38 16.48
N SER A 32 -17.42 5.09 15.25
CA SER A 32 -16.31 4.15 15.02
C SER A 32 -14.94 4.84 15.19
N ARG A 33 -13.90 4.05 15.48
CA ARG A 33 -12.50 4.54 15.53
C ARG A 33 -12.14 5.39 14.29
N ASN A 34 -12.53 4.95 13.10
CA ASN A 34 -12.21 5.64 11.85
C ASN A 34 -12.95 6.97 11.73
N ALA A 35 -14.19 7.06 12.24
CA ALA A 35 -14.93 8.32 12.27
C ALA A 35 -14.28 9.33 13.23
N VAL A 36 -13.73 8.89 14.36
CA VAL A 36 -12.95 9.73 15.28
C VAL A 36 -11.69 10.26 14.59
N ILE A 37 -10.88 9.39 13.99
CA ILE A 37 -9.66 9.79 13.26
C ILE A 37 -10.01 10.79 12.15
N GLY A 38 -11.06 10.49 11.38
CA GLY A 38 -11.52 11.36 10.30
C GLY A 38 -12.00 12.73 10.79
N LYS A 39 -12.62 12.82 11.98
CA LYS A 39 -13.07 14.10 12.55
C LYS A 39 -11.90 14.91 13.10
N VAL A 40 -10.96 14.27 13.80
CA VAL A 40 -9.73 14.90 14.31
C VAL A 40 -8.93 15.52 13.16
N HIS A 41 -8.77 14.80 12.05
CA HIS A 41 -8.06 15.28 10.86
C HIS A 41 -8.75 16.50 10.21
N ARG A 42 -10.09 16.52 10.15
CA ARG A 42 -10.86 17.67 9.63
C ARG A 42 -10.77 18.90 10.54
N LEU A 43 -10.69 18.68 11.86
CA LEU A 43 -10.55 19.75 12.86
C LEU A 43 -9.10 20.26 13.01
N LYS A 44 -8.14 19.70 12.25
CA LYS A 44 -6.71 20.02 12.34
C LYS A 44 -6.16 20.01 13.78
N LEU A 45 -6.70 19.11 14.61
CA LEU A 45 -6.20 18.91 15.96
C LEU A 45 -4.81 18.30 15.87
N SER A 46 -3.88 18.82 16.68
CA SER A 46 -2.47 18.41 16.66
C SER A 46 -2.34 16.89 16.67
N GLY A 47 -1.58 16.37 15.71
CA GLY A 47 -1.26 14.95 15.64
C GLY A 47 -0.44 14.60 16.87
N ARG A 48 -1.00 13.74 17.74
CA ARG A 48 -0.15 13.04 18.72
C ARG A 48 0.89 12.31 17.89
N GLY A 49 2.13 12.80 17.97
CA GLY A 49 3.26 12.25 17.25
C GLY A 49 3.23 10.74 17.37
N ARG A 50 3.54 10.05 16.27
CA ARG A 50 3.55 8.59 16.17
C ARG A 50 4.51 8.01 17.22
N ALA A 51 4.03 7.83 18.43
CA ALA A 51 4.75 7.27 19.54
C ALA A 51 4.01 6.00 19.99
N THR A 52 4.79 4.94 20.12
CA THR A 52 4.44 3.55 20.46
C THR A 52 4.02 2.67 19.28
N ALA A 53 5.03 2.03 18.69
CA ALA A 53 4.89 0.74 18.05
C ALA A 53 4.13 -0.19 19.00
N ALA A 54 2.99 -0.72 18.54
CA ALA A 54 2.29 -1.78 19.25
C ALA A 54 3.21 -3.03 19.31
N PRO A 55 3.29 -3.74 20.45
CA PRO A 55 4.04 -4.98 20.51
C PRO A 55 3.42 -5.98 19.54
N ALA A 56 4.28 -6.64 18.75
CA ALA A 56 3.88 -7.63 17.77
C ALA A 56 3.10 -8.77 18.45
N ARG A 57 1.85 -8.97 18.01
CA ARG A 57 1.00 -10.08 18.43
C ARG A 57 1.64 -11.39 17.95
N GLN A 58 2.21 -12.16 18.88
CA GLN A 58 2.71 -13.51 18.61
C GLN A 58 1.56 -14.40 18.11
N LYS A 59 1.65 -14.88 16.87
CA LYS A 59 0.78 -15.93 16.36
C LYS A 59 1.29 -17.27 16.87
N LYS A 60 0.52 -17.93 17.75
CA LYS A 60 0.70 -19.37 18.04
C LYS A 60 0.57 -20.15 16.73
N ALA A 61 1.61 -20.90 16.39
CA ALA A 61 1.59 -21.84 15.27
C ALA A 61 0.66 -23.02 15.63
N VAL A 62 -0.33 -23.26 14.77
CA VAL A 62 -1.17 -24.46 14.82
C VAL A 62 -0.42 -25.58 14.11
N GLN A 63 -0.19 -26.69 14.80
CA GLN A 63 0.40 -27.91 14.26
C GLN A 63 -0.49 -28.47 13.15
N GLY A 64 0.07 -28.59 11.94
CA GLY A 64 -0.55 -29.28 10.82
C GLY A 64 -0.23 -30.76 10.86
N THR A 65 -1.26 -31.58 11.03
CA THR A 65 -1.18 -33.04 10.92
C THR A 65 -1.26 -33.46 9.44
N THR A 66 -0.29 -34.28 9.06
CA THR A 66 -0.10 -35.14 7.88
C THR A 66 -1.28 -35.40 6.93
N VAL A 67 -1.02 -35.49 5.61
CA VAL A 67 -1.00 -36.75 4.82
C VAL A 67 -0.41 -36.47 3.43
N GLN A 68 0.59 -37.28 3.05
CA GLN A 68 1.31 -37.25 1.78
C GLN A 68 0.57 -38.08 0.71
N LYS A 69 0.73 -37.74 -0.57
CA LYS A 69 0.67 -38.74 -1.64
C LYS A 69 1.80 -38.53 -2.66
N SER A 70 2.46 -39.64 -2.92
CA SER A 70 3.74 -39.88 -3.60
C SER A 70 3.62 -39.97 -5.12
N VAL A 71 4.64 -39.54 -5.85
CA VAL A 71 5.12 -40.23 -7.07
C VAL A 71 6.64 -40.16 -7.15
N SER A 72 7.24 -41.33 -7.38
CA SER A 72 8.66 -41.66 -7.36
C SER A 72 9.36 -41.38 -8.71
N ARG A 73 10.65 -41.02 -8.67
CA ARG A 73 11.60 -41.43 -9.72
C ARG A 73 13.03 -41.56 -9.19
N ALA A 74 13.58 -42.76 -9.40
CA ALA A 74 14.94 -43.26 -9.18
C ALA A 74 16.02 -42.46 -9.96
N ALA A 75 17.33 -42.56 -9.76
CA ALA A 75 18.24 -43.06 -8.71
C ALA A 75 19.66 -42.66 -9.15
N THR A 76 20.56 -42.30 -8.23
CA THR A 76 21.98 -42.68 -8.33
C THR A 76 22.60 -42.71 -6.94
N ALA A 77 23.31 -43.79 -6.65
CA ALA A 77 23.88 -44.13 -5.36
C ALA A 77 25.30 -43.58 -5.20
N ALA A 78 25.62 -43.15 -3.98
CA ALA A 78 26.94 -43.31 -3.39
C ALA A 78 26.75 -43.46 -1.87
N ARG A 79 27.19 -44.61 -1.33
CA ARG A 79 27.24 -44.87 0.11
C ARG A 79 28.66 -44.58 0.60
N HIS A 80 28.78 -43.92 1.75
CA HIS A 80 29.79 -44.29 2.75
C HIS A 80 29.25 -43.97 4.16
N VAL A 81 29.30 -44.99 5.02
CA VAL A 81 28.99 -45.01 6.46
C VAL A 81 30.27 -44.49 7.17
N THR A 82 30.26 -43.72 8.25
CA THR A 82 29.98 -44.10 9.65
C THR A 82 29.87 -42.87 10.56
N THR A 83 29.15 -43.06 11.65
CA THR A 83 28.88 -42.21 12.82
C THR A 83 30.04 -41.39 13.40
N SER A 84 29.75 -40.17 13.86
CA SER A 84 30.32 -39.63 15.11
C SER A 84 29.34 -38.67 15.78
N ILE A 85 29.02 -39.01 17.02
CA ILE A 85 28.23 -38.25 17.99
C ILE A 85 29.06 -37.07 18.49
N GLY A 86 28.49 -35.87 18.55
CA GLY A 86 28.90 -34.85 19.51
C GLY A 86 29.30 -33.47 18.99
N ALA A 87 28.87 -32.47 19.76
CA ALA A 87 29.42 -31.12 19.95
C ALA A 87 29.12 -30.03 18.88
N THR A 88 28.05 -29.28 19.16
CA THR A 88 27.98 -27.82 19.10
C THR A 88 29.31 -27.09 18.87
N ALA A 89 29.53 -26.54 17.67
CA ALA A 89 30.32 -25.32 17.42
C ALA A 89 30.44 -25.07 15.91
N LEU A 90 29.43 -24.46 15.29
CA LEU A 90 29.52 -23.65 14.04
C LEU A 90 28.11 -23.49 13.45
N GLN A 91 27.24 -22.79 14.17
CA GLN A 91 26.09 -22.17 13.53
C GLN A 91 26.62 -20.89 12.90
N ALA A 92 27.10 -20.97 11.65
CA ALA A 92 27.40 -19.79 10.86
C ALA A 92 26.12 -18.96 10.81
N GLN A 93 26.12 -17.83 11.53
CA GLN A 93 25.08 -16.82 11.46
C GLN A 93 25.19 -16.21 10.07
N PHE A 94 24.51 -16.81 9.09
CA PHE A 94 24.21 -16.13 7.85
C PHE A 94 23.21 -15.03 8.21
N ASP A 95 23.74 -13.88 8.60
CA ASP A 95 23.05 -12.60 8.41
C ASP A 95 22.82 -12.48 6.90
N ALA A 96 21.68 -13.00 6.45
CA ALA A 96 21.19 -12.72 5.13
C ALA A 96 20.85 -11.23 5.11
N GLU A 97 21.84 -10.40 4.77
CA GLU A 97 21.58 -9.03 4.35
C GLU A 97 20.45 -9.11 3.33
N PRO A 98 19.35 -8.37 3.53
CA PRO A 98 18.28 -8.36 2.55
C PRO A 98 18.86 -7.74 1.29
N GLU A 99 19.28 -8.59 0.34
CA GLU A 99 19.64 -8.14 -0.99
C GLU A 99 18.42 -7.39 -1.53
N VAL A 100 18.57 -6.08 -1.60
CA VAL A 100 17.61 -5.20 -2.25
C VAL A 100 17.63 -5.64 -3.71
N ARG A 101 16.71 -6.52 -4.07
CA ARG A 101 16.40 -6.84 -5.46
C ARG A 101 15.93 -5.54 -6.10
N HIS A 102 16.89 -4.80 -6.62
CA HIS A 102 16.66 -3.74 -7.55
C HIS A 102 16.06 -4.40 -8.78
N TYR A 103 14.73 -4.43 -8.84
CA TYR A 103 14.05 -4.70 -10.08
C TYR A 103 14.39 -3.54 -11.00
N ILE A 104 15.46 -3.71 -11.77
CA ILE A 104 15.68 -2.92 -12.96
C ILE A 104 14.48 -3.24 -13.84
N ARG A 105 13.48 -2.35 -13.80
CA ARG A 105 12.38 -2.35 -14.74
C ARG A 105 13.04 -2.42 -16.12
N PRO A 106 12.76 -3.44 -16.95
CA PRO A 106 13.32 -3.47 -18.29
C PRO A 106 12.97 -2.14 -18.92
N VAL A 107 14.01 -1.39 -19.30
CA VAL A 107 13.87 -0.14 -20.03
C VAL A 107 13.21 -0.56 -21.32
N ALA A 108 11.88 -0.52 -21.34
CA ALA A 108 11.09 -0.67 -22.52
C ALA A 108 11.50 0.51 -23.39
N GLU A 109 12.45 0.23 -24.28
CA GLU A 109 12.61 0.74 -25.63
C GLU A 109 11.71 1.97 -25.86
N ASN A 110 12.30 3.14 -25.62
CA ASN A 110 11.73 4.45 -25.91
C ASN A 110 10.26 4.59 -25.49
N VAL A 111 10.01 4.86 -24.20
CA VAL A 111 8.72 5.41 -23.76
C VAL A 111 8.57 6.79 -24.40
N VAL A 112 8.06 6.83 -25.63
CA VAL A 112 7.66 8.06 -26.31
C VAL A 112 6.47 8.59 -25.53
N VAL A 113 6.75 9.45 -24.54
CA VAL A 113 5.72 10.26 -23.90
C VAL A 113 5.17 11.17 -24.99
N PRO A 114 3.89 11.05 -25.36
CA PRO A 114 3.31 11.96 -26.34
C PRO A 114 3.49 13.40 -25.84
N ILE A 115 4.03 14.27 -26.69
CA ILE A 115 4.19 15.70 -26.37
C ILE A 115 2.83 16.19 -25.87
N SER A 116 2.82 16.73 -24.65
CA SER A 116 1.59 17.25 -24.05
C SER A 116 1.26 18.59 -24.70
N ARG A 117 -0.02 18.84 -24.95
CA ARG A 117 -0.54 20.09 -25.52
C ARG A 117 -0.72 21.20 -24.47
N HIS A 118 -0.38 20.93 -23.21
CA HIS A 118 -0.40 21.86 -22.08
C HIS A 118 -1.70 22.68 -21.99
N LEU A 119 -2.85 21.98 -21.99
CA LEU A 119 -4.14 22.65 -21.89
C LEU A 119 -4.45 23.06 -20.45
N MET A 120 -5.06 24.22 -20.26
CA MET A 120 -5.62 24.63 -18.97
C MET A 120 -7.00 24.02 -18.76
N LEU A 121 -7.49 24.00 -17.50
CA LEU A 121 -8.78 23.40 -17.14
C LEU A 121 -9.96 23.89 -18.00
N VAL A 122 -9.93 25.16 -18.40
CA VAL A 122 -10.96 25.80 -19.23
C VAL A 122 -10.95 25.36 -20.69
N GLU A 123 -9.83 24.83 -21.18
CA GLU A 123 -9.65 24.39 -22.57
C GLU A 123 -9.96 22.90 -22.75
N LEU A 124 -10.26 22.18 -21.66
CA LEU A 124 -10.52 20.75 -21.69
C LEU A 124 -11.90 20.44 -22.28
N THR A 125 -11.91 19.70 -23.38
CA THR A 125 -13.12 19.10 -23.94
C THR A 125 -13.29 17.64 -23.50
N GLU A 126 -14.43 17.04 -23.82
CA GLU A 126 -14.67 15.60 -23.59
C GLU A 126 -13.74 14.70 -24.39
N ARG A 127 -13.21 15.20 -25.52
CA ARG A 127 -12.30 14.47 -26.41
C ARG A 127 -10.83 14.66 -26.07
N THR A 128 -10.50 15.43 -25.03
CA THR A 128 -9.11 15.73 -24.65
C THR A 128 -8.71 14.98 -23.38
N CYS A 129 -7.44 14.58 -23.33
CA CYS A 129 -6.84 13.83 -22.24
C CYS A 129 -6.71 14.69 -20.99
N LYS A 130 -7.44 14.31 -19.94
CA LYS A 130 -7.56 15.06 -18.67
C LYS A 130 -6.47 14.73 -17.65
N TRP A 131 -5.31 14.25 -18.09
CA TRP A 131 -4.23 13.86 -17.20
C TRP A 131 -3.52 15.10 -16.63
N PRO A 132 -3.50 15.29 -15.30
CA PRO A 132 -2.83 16.44 -14.69
C PRO A 132 -1.32 16.27 -14.69
N ASN A 133 -0.61 17.31 -15.13
CA ASN A 133 0.84 17.41 -15.08
C ASN A 133 1.21 18.54 -14.10
N GLY A 134 2.08 18.21 -13.14
CA GLY A 134 2.50 19.16 -12.09
C GLY A 134 1.60 19.18 -10.86
N ASP A 135 1.86 20.14 -9.98
CA ASP A 135 1.11 20.36 -8.75
C ASP A 135 -0.04 21.35 -9.01
N PRO A 136 -1.29 21.06 -8.60
CA PRO A 136 -2.42 21.99 -8.72
C PRO A 136 -2.21 23.40 -8.12
N LEU A 137 -1.26 23.59 -7.21
CA LEU A 137 -0.93 24.90 -6.64
C LEU A 137 0.14 25.67 -7.43
N SER A 138 0.76 25.05 -8.45
CA SER A 138 1.76 25.69 -9.30
C SER A 138 1.11 26.40 -10.49
N GLU A 139 1.72 27.50 -10.95
CA GLU A 139 1.31 28.19 -12.18
C GLU A 139 1.59 27.35 -13.44
N ASP A 140 2.53 26.40 -13.35
CA ASP A 140 2.84 25.45 -14.44
C ASP A 140 1.85 24.28 -14.53
N PHE A 141 0.78 24.28 -13.74
CA PHE A 141 -0.21 23.21 -13.76
C PHE A 141 -0.97 23.20 -15.08
N HIS A 142 -0.88 22.07 -15.79
CA HIS A 142 -1.56 21.89 -17.06
C HIS A 142 -2.00 20.45 -17.24
N PHE A 143 -2.84 20.21 -18.24
CA PHE A 143 -3.29 18.89 -18.63
C PHE A 143 -2.63 18.44 -19.93
N CYS A 144 -2.52 17.11 -20.10
CA CYS A 144 -1.90 16.53 -21.29
C CYS A 144 -2.55 16.99 -22.60
N GLY A 145 -3.89 17.07 -22.67
CA GLY A 145 -4.60 17.66 -23.81
C GLY A 145 -4.57 16.90 -25.14
N ASN A 146 -3.88 15.76 -25.23
CA ASN A 146 -3.93 14.87 -26.40
C ASN A 146 -5.31 14.22 -26.57
N ASP A 147 -5.59 13.66 -27.75
CA ASP A 147 -6.88 13.00 -28.00
C ASP A 147 -7.12 11.86 -26.99
N ALA A 148 -8.25 11.95 -26.31
CA ALA A 148 -8.74 10.91 -25.43
C ALA A 148 -9.20 9.70 -26.26
N ALA A 149 -9.07 8.50 -25.69
CA ALA A 149 -9.63 7.31 -26.32
C ALA A 149 -11.17 7.39 -26.37
N GLU A 150 -11.80 6.71 -27.33
CA GLU A 150 -13.26 6.70 -27.50
C GLU A 150 -14.03 6.34 -26.22
N THR A 151 -13.41 5.55 -25.35
CA THR A 151 -13.98 5.06 -24.10
C THR A 151 -13.08 5.39 -22.91
N GLY A 152 -12.78 6.68 -22.69
CA GLY A 152 -12.12 7.09 -21.46
C GLY A 152 -11.69 8.56 -21.42
N PRO A 153 -11.33 9.08 -20.23
CA PRO A 153 -10.93 10.48 -20.05
C PRO A 153 -9.48 10.78 -20.47
N TYR A 154 -8.73 9.77 -20.90
CA TYR A 154 -7.28 9.87 -21.12
C TYR A 154 -6.87 9.34 -22.49
N CYS A 155 -5.74 9.80 -23.00
CA CYS A 155 -5.11 9.24 -24.19
C CYS A 155 -4.61 7.81 -23.93
N LYS A 156 -4.21 7.09 -24.98
CA LYS A 156 -3.71 5.70 -24.89
C LYS A 156 -2.55 5.53 -23.89
N TYR A 157 -1.67 6.52 -23.81
CA TYR A 157 -0.54 6.52 -22.88
C TYR A 157 -1.00 6.65 -21.42
N HIS A 158 -1.72 7.73 -21.10
CA HIS A 158 -2.19 7.99 -19.73
C HIS A 158 -3.23 6.98 -19.24
N SER A 159 -4.01 6.38 -20.15
CA SER A 159 -4.91 5.27 -19.81
C SER A 159 -4.17 4.06 -19.25
N ARG A 160 -2.98 3.73 -19.77
CA ARG A 160 -2.15 2.61 -19.26
C ARG A 160 -1.57 2.90 -17.88
N ILE A 161 -1.39 4.17 -17.53
CA ILE A 161 -0.88 4.60 -16.23
C ILE A 161 -2.02 4.61 -15.21
N ALA A 162 -3.19 5.12 -15.61
CA ALA A 162 -4.37 5.25 -14.75
C ALA A 162 -5.00 3.90 -14.40
N PHE A 163 -5.10 2.99 -15.38
CA PHE A 163 -5.88 1.77 -15.25
C PHE A 163 -4.99 0.53 -15.20
N GLN A 164 -5.19 -0.28 -14.16
CA GLN A 164 -4.60 -1.62 -14.11
C GLN A 164 -5.38 -2.61 -14.99
N PRO A 165 -4.70 -3.44 -15.80
CA PRO A 165 -5.34 -4.51 -16.54
C PRO A 165 -6.15 -5.42 -15.61
N ALA A 166 -7.35 -5.81 -16.04
CA ALA A 166 -8.25 -6.65 -15.23
C ALA A 166 -7.62 -8.00 -14.81
N ALA A 167 -6.68 -8.52 -15.61
CA ALA A 167 -5.96 -9.76 -15.34
C ALA A 167 -5.05 -9.68 -14.09
N GLU A 168 -4.47 -8.52 -13.80
CA GLU A 168 -3.51 -8.33 -12.71
C GLU A 168 -4.21 -8.20 -11.35
N ARG A 169 -5.41 -7.60 -11.33
CA ARG A 169 -6.27 -7.52 -10.13
C ARG A 169 -6.78 -8.88 -9.64
N ARG A 170 -6.86 -9.89 -10.52
CA ARG A 170 -7.30 -11.25 -10.13
C ARG A 170 -6.21 -12.07 -9.45
N ARG A 171 -4.93 -11.73 -9.63
CA ARG A 171 -3.80 -12.42 -8.96
C ARG A 171 -3.54 -11.93 -7.54
N SER A 172 -4.03 -10.75 -7.18
CA SER A 172 -3.80 -10.10 -5.88
C SER A 172 -4.94 -10.29 -4.87
N ARG A 173 -5.95 -11.12 -5.19
CA ARG A 173 -6.98 -11.61 -4.26
C ARG A 173 -6.70 -13.06 -3.91
#